data_AF-A0A6G1S3G1-F1
#
_entry.id   AF-A0A6G1S3G1-F1
#
_cell.length_a   1.000
_cell.length_b   1.000
_cell.length_c   1.000
_cell.angle_alpha   90.00
_cell.angle_beta   90.00
_cell.angle_gamma   90.00
#
_symmetry.space_group_name_H-M   'P 1'
#
loop_
_entity.id
_entity.type
_entity.pdbx_description
1 polymer ?
#
loop_
_entity_poly.entity_id
_entity_poly.type
_entity_poly.pdbx_seq_one_letter_code
_entity_poly.pdbx_strand_id
1 'polypeptide(L)'
;PDDRDFGEFRAACESERGWTPTYSKGGVRVWLQPLQPHSSLHKIKCRMECREVAAATLYDVLHDTEYRGHWDPNVIETFDIGRLTANADVGYYAWRCPKPLKNRDVITLRSWLPMGSDYIIMNYSVKHPKYPPRKDMVRAVSIQTGYLIQGT
;
A
#
# COMPACT_ATOMS: atom_id res chain seq x y z
N PRO A 1 5.70 2.97 -12.73
CA PRO A 1 4.29 3.09 -13.15
C PRO A 1 4.15 4.17 -14.21
N ASP A 2 3.38 3.90 -15.26
CA ASP A 2 2.97 4.88 -16.27
C ASP A 2 1.53 5.39 -16.00
N ASP A 3 1.04 6.33 -16.80
CA ASP A 3 -0.31 6.92 -16.63
C ASP A 3 -1.43 5.87 -16.71
N ARG A 4 -1.23 4.81 -17.51
CA ARG A 4 -2.20 3.72 -17.62
C ARG A 4 -2.23 2.92 -16.32
N ASP A 5 -1.07 2.62 -15.71
CA ASP A 5 -1.02 1.93 -14.41
C ASP A 5 -1.84 2.68 -13.34
N PHE A 6 -1.70 4.01 -13.28
CA PHE A 6 -2.47 4.86 -12.37
C PHE A 6 -3.97 4.85 -12.68
N GLY A 7 -4.33 4.91 -13.97
CA GLY A 7 -5.72 4.83 -14.42
C GLY A 7 -6.39 3.49 -14.07
N GLU A 8 -5.70 2.38 -14.29
CA GLU A 8 -6.18 1.03 -13.96
C GLU A 8 -6.36 0.85 -12.45
N PHE A 9 -5.42 1.36 -11.65
CA PHE A 9 -5.52 1.29 -10.19
C PHE A 9 -6.69 2.12 -9.66
N ARG A 10 -6.87 3.35 -10.15
CA ARG A 10 -8.03 4.18 -9.80
C ARG A 10 -9.34 3.45 -10.12
N ALA A 11 -9.46 2.92 -11.34
CA ALA A 11 -10.64 2.17 -11.77
C ALA A 11 -10.89 0.93 -10.87
N ALA A 12 -9.84 0.24 -10.43
CA ALA A 12 -9.96 -0.89 -9.51
C ALA A 12 -10.46 -0.47 -8.11
N CYS A 13 -10.01 0.68 -7.61
CA CYS A 13 -10.49 1.27 -6.36
C CYS A 13 -11.98 1.64 -6.46
N GLU A 14 -12.38 2.31 -7.55
CA GLU A 14 -13.74 2.82 -7.74
C GLU A 14 -14.76 1.73 -8.13
N SER A 15 -14.33 0.66 -8.80
CA SER A 15 -15.23 -0.40 -9.28
C SER A 15 -15.83 -1.25 -8.15
N GLU A 16 -17.14 -1.39 -8.09
CA GLU A 16 -17.80 -2.40 -7.24
C GLU A 16 -17.92 -3.76 -7.95
N ARG A 17 -17.80 -3.78 -9.28
CA ARG A 17 -17.97 -5.01 -10.08
C ARG A 17 -16.83 -5.98 -9.81
N GLY A 18 -17.19 -7.24 -9.53
CA GLY A 18 -16.22 -8.30 -9.25
C GLY A 18 -15.64 -8.26 -7.84
N TRP A 19 -16.20 -7.43 -6.96
CA TRP A 19 -15.83 -7.33 -5.55
C TRP A 19 -17.00 -7.78 -4.67
N THR A 20 -16.72 -8.61 -3.68
CA THR A 20 -17.71 -9.08 -2.70
C THR A 20 -17.50 -8.34 -1.38
N PRO A 21 -18.50 -7.58 -0.87
CA PRO A 21 -18.38 -6.91 0.42
C PRO A 21 -18.33 -7.95 1.55
N THR A 22 -17.39 -7.78 2.47
CA THR A 22 -17.20 -8.69 3.61
C THR A 22 -17.31 -7.99 4.97
N TYR A 23 -17.22 -6.66 4.99
CA TYR A 23 -17.39 -5.86 6.21
C TYR A 23 -17.94 -4.47 5.89
N SER A 24 -18.82 -3.95 6.75
CA SER A 24 -19.34 -2.59 6.68
C SER A 24 -19.75 -2.10 8.06
N LYS A 25 -18.97 -1.21 8.67
CA LYS A 25 -19.28 -0.59 9.98
C LYS A 25 -18.45 0.67 10.18
N GLY A 26 -19.05 1.69 10.80
CA GLY A 26 -18.32 2.88 11.29
C GLY A 26 -17.60 3.68 10.19
N GLY A 27 -18.18 3.81 9.00
CA GLY A 27 -17.56 4.50 7.87
C GLY A 27 -16.45 3.71 7.16
N VAL A 28 -16.20 2.46 7.59
CA VAL A 28 -15.26 1.53 6.96
C VAL A 28 -16.02 0.43 6.22
N ARG A 29 -15.61 0.17 4.98
CA ARG A 29 -16.11 -0.93 4.15
C ARG A 29 -14.94 -1.74 3.59
N VAL A 30 -15.07 -3.07 3.59
CA VAL A 30 -14.05 -3.99 3.07
C VAL A 30 -14.69 -4.92 2.04
N TRP A 31 -13.96 -5.15 0.96
CA TRP A 31 -14.32 -6.09 -0.10
C TRP A 31 -13.18 -7.05 -0.39
N LEU A 32 -13.54 -8.26 -0.79
CA LEU A 32 -12.64 -9.26 -1.33
C LEU A 32 -12.96 -9.52 -2.80
N GLN A 33 -11.94 -9.66 -3.63
CA GLN A 33 -12.12 -10.20 -4.97
C GLN A 33 -12.21 -11.74 -4.88
N PRO A 34 -13.19 -12.39 -5.55
CA PRO A 34 -13.22 -13.85 -5.65
C PRO A 34 -11.91 -14.41 -6.18
N LEU A 35 -11.49 -15.58 -5.69
CA LEU A 35 -10.27 -16.23 -6.18
C LEU A 35 -10.41 -16.50 -7.67
N GLN A 36 -9.43 -16.04 -8.43
CA GLN A 36 -9.30 -16.39 -9.82
C GLN A 36 -8.77 -17.84 -9.91
N PRO A 37 -9.10 -18.61 -10.96
CA PRO A 37 -8.70 -20.02 -11.10
C PRO A 37 -7.20 -20.30 -10.95
N HIS A 38 -6.35 -19.30 -11.14
CA HIS A 38 -4.89 -19.39 -11.05
C HIS A 38 -4.28 -18.58 -9.90
N SER A 39 -5.10 -18.07 -8.98
CA SER A 39 -4.63 -17.31 -7.81
C SER A 39 -4.95 -18.05 -6.53
N SER A 40 -3.95 -18.21 -5.66
CA SER A 40 -4.12 -18.64 -4.28
C SER A 40 -4.29 -17.46 -3.30
N LEU A 41 -4.26 -16.22 -3.80
CA LEU A 41 -4.34 -15.00 -3.00
C LEU A 41 -5.55 -14.16 -3.40
N HIS A 42 -6.29 -13.70 -2.40
CA HIS A 42 -7.35 -12.72 -2.59
C HIS A 42 -6.77 -11.32 -2.73
N LYS A 43 -7.36 -10.51 -3.62
CA LYS A 43 -7.20 -9.05 -3.54
C LYS A 43 -8.17 -8.50 -2.51
N ILE A 44 -7.70 -7.55 -1.73
CA ILE A 44 -8.47 -6.89 -0.67
C ILE A 44 -8.61 -5.41 -1.05
N LYS A 45 -9.81 -4.86 -0.89
CA LYS A 45 -10.06 -3.43 -0.99
C LYS A 45 -10.72 -2.94 0.29
N CYS A 46 -10.25 -1.80 0.80
CA CYS A 46 -10.82 -1.13 1.95
C CYS A 46 -11.13 0.33 1.58
N ARG A 47 -12.29 0.83 2.02
CA ARG A 47 -12.66 2.25 1.91
C ARG A 47 -12.99 2.77 3.30
N MET A 48 -12.46 3.94 3.62
CA MET A 48 -12.70 4.64 4.87
C MET A 48 -13.09 6.09 4.58
N GLU A 49 -14.14 6.58 5.22
CA GLU A 49 -14.56 7.98 5.15
C GLU A 49 -13.92 8.79 6.28
N CYS A 50 -13.12 9.80 5.93
CA CYS A 50 -12.41 10.66 6.89
C CYS A 50 -13.01 12.08 6.85
N ARG A 51 -13.95 12.38 7.76
CA ARG A 51 -14.75 13.63 7.69
C ARG A 51 -14.02 14.90 8.12
N GLU A 52 -13.02 14.78 8.98
CA GLU A 52 -12.36 15.91 9.64
C GLU A 52 -10.87 16.02 9.26
N VAL A 53 -10.47 15.33 8.20
CA VAL A 53 -9.07 15.27 7.76
C VAL A 53 -9.01 15.59 6.28
N ALA A 54 -8.23 16.61 5.92
CA ALA A 54 -8.02 16.98 4.53
C ALA A 54 -7.27 15.86 3.78
N ALA A 55 -7.57 15.69 2.48
CA ALA A 55 -6.89 14.70 1.64
C ALA A 55 -5.37 14.89 1.62
N ALA A 56 -4.90 16.14 1.60
CA ALA A 56 -3.48 16.46 1.68
C ALA A 56 -2.83 15.96 2.99
N THR A 57 -3.52 16.07 4.12
CA THR A 57 -3.02 15.56 5.41
C THR A 57 -2.89 14.04 5.41
N LEU A 58 -3.86 13.32 4.84
CA LEU A 58 -3.73 11.86 4.67
C LEU A 58 -2.58 11.51 3.72
N TYR A 59 -2.41 12.29 2.66
CA TYR A 59 -1.33 12.11 1.71
C TYR A 59 0.05 12.26 2.37
N ASP A 60 0.23 13.27 3.21
CA ASP A 60 1.46 13.51 3.96
C ASP A 60 1.73 12.37 4.95
N VAL A 61 0.73 11.95 5.74
CA VAL A 61 0.85 10.83 6.69
C VAL A 61 1.27 9.53 6.00
N LEU A 62 0.82 9.30 4.76
CA LEU A 62 1.17 8.10 3.98
C LEU A 62 2.55 8.18 3.32
N HIS A 63 3.09 9.38 3.10
CA HIS A 63 4.43 9.58 2.56
C HIS A 63 5.51 9.57 3.64
N ASP A 64 5.19 10.09 4.82
CA ASP A 64 6.13 10.31 5.90
C ASP A 64 6.59 8.99 6.54
N THR A 65 7.78 8.55 6.13
CA THR A 65 8.41 7.31 6.62
C THR A 65 8.89 7.45 8.05
N GLU A 66 9.27 8.65 8.50
CA GLU A 66 9.67 8.92 9.88
C GLU A 66 8.46 8.88 10.81
N TYR A 67 7.38 9.57 10.42
CA TYR A 67 6.15 9.61 11.19
C TYR A 67 5.48 8.23 11.32
N ARG A 68 5.72 7.30 10.37
CA ARG A 68 5.21 5.92 10.43
C ARG A 68 5.55 5.22 11.74
N GLY A 69 6.74 5.48 12.29
CA GLY A 69 7.20 4.94 13.58
C GLY A 69 6.34 5.34 14.78
N HIS A 70 5.63 6.47 14.69
CA HIS A 70 4.82 6.99 15.79
C HIS A 70 3.44 6.33 15.89
N TRP A 71 2.87 5.88 14.78
CA TRP A 71 1.49 5.40 14.75
C TRP A 71 1.32 3.95 14.31
N ASP A 72 2.29 3.33 13.63
CA ASP A 72 2.23 1.92 13.27
C ASP A 72 2.92 1.05 14.34
N PRO A 73 2.20 0.37 15.25
CA PRO A 73 2.81 -0.40 16.33
C PRO A 73 3.56 -1.65 15.83
N ASN A 74 3.35 -2.03 14.57
CA ASN A 74 3.98 -3.22 13.99
C ASN A 74 5.27 -2.90 13.27
N VAL A 75 5.59 -1.64 12.96
CA VAL A 75 6.83 -1.32 12.26
C VAL A 75 8.04 -1.72 13.11
N ILE A 76 9.01 -2.35 12.45
CA ILE A 76 10.33 -2.64 13.01
C ILE A 76 11.33 -1.62 12.47
N GLU A 77 11.29 -1.39 11.16
CA GLU A 77 12.23 -0.55 10.44
C GLU A 77 11.59 -0.13 9.11
N THR A 78 11.77 1.13 8.71
CA THR A 78 11.32 1.65 7.43
C THR A 78 12.23 2.80 7.00
N PHE A 79 12.62 2.83 5.72
CA PHE A 79 13.45 3.90 5.16
C PHE A 79 13.45 3.87 3.63
N ASP A 80 13.75 5.02 3.02
CA ASP A 80 13.92 5.13 1.57
C ASP A 80 15.34 4.66 1.18
N ILE A 81 15.41 3.76 0.20
CA ILE A 81 16.67 3.25 -0.34
C ILE A 81 17.23 4.23 -1.38
N GLY A 82 16.37 4.81 -2.21
CA GLY A 82 16.79 5.76 -3.23
C GLY A 82 15.66 6.21 -4.14
N ARG A 83 15.84 7.40 -4.73
CA ARG A 83 14.87 8.02 -5.64
C ARG A 83 15.14 7.61 -7.09
N LEU A 84 14.08 7.25 -7.82
CA LEU A 84 14.14 6.90 -9.25
C LEU A 84 13.75 8.07 -10.15
N THR A 85 12.66 8.75 -9.81
CA THR A 85 12.14 9.94 -10.53
C THR A 85 11.66 10.99 -9.53
N ALA A 86 11.11 12.11 -9.99
CA ALA A 86 10.49 13.10 -9.10
C ALA A 86 9.31 12.54 -8.27
N ASN A 87 8.69 11.46 -8.74
CA ASN A 87 7.48 10.87 -8.16
C ASN A 87 7.55 9.34 -8.00
N ALA A 88 8.77 8.79 -7.91
CA ALA A 88 8.98 7.38 -7.66
C ALA A 88 10.29 7.14 -6.91
N ASP A 89 10.26 6.22 -5.96
CA ASP A 89 11.37 5.79 -5.14
C ASP A 89 11.36 4.26 -4.93
N VAL A 90 12.44 3.77 -4.32
CA VAL A 90 12.53 2.42 -3.78
C VAL A 90 12.70 2.54 -2.26
N GLY A 91 11.89 1.80 -1.50
CA GLY A 91 11.91 1.81 -0.04
C GLY A 91 11.97 0.41 0.58
N TYR A 92 12.37 0.37 1.84
CA TYR A 92 12.37 -0.81 2.70
C TYR A 92 11.32 -0.66 3.81
N TYR A 93 10.60 -1.74 4.11
CA TYR A 93 9.67 -1.79 5.24
C TYR A 93 9.71 -3.18 5.90
N ALA A 94 9.86 -3.23 7.22
CA ALA A 94 9.83 -4.44 8.02
C ALA A 94 8.82 -4.32 9.15
N TRP A 95 8.10 -5.41 9.44
CA TRP A 95 7.05 -5.43 10.46
C TRP A 95 7.01 -6.70 11.30
N ARG A 96 6.52 -6.53 12.52
CA ARG A 96 6.28 -7.59 13.50
C ARG A 96 5.08 -8.43 13.08
N CYS A 97 5.20 -9.73 13.29
CA CYS A 97 4.09 -10.65 13.09
C CYS A 97 3.74 -11.37 14.39
N PRO A 98 2.46 -11.77 14.58
CA PRO A 98 2.08 -12.51 15.76
C PRO A 98 2.82 -13.84 15.83
N LYS A 99 3.31 -14.19 17.02
CA LYS A 99 3.95 -15.49 17.26
C LYS A 99 2.94 -16.63 16.97
N PRO A 100 3.39 -17.77 16.39
CA PRO A 100 4.78 -18.19 16.17
C PRO A 100 5.39 -17.77 14.83
N LEU A 101 4.73 -16.89 14.06
CA LEU A 101 5.21 -16.53 12.73
C LEU A 101 6.48 -15.65 12.81
N LYS A 102 7.43 -15.89 11.91
CA LYS A 102 8.58 -14.98 11.72
C LYS A 102 8.11 -13.61 11.24
N ASN A 103 8.84 -12.55 11.58
CA ASN A 103 8.63 -11.20 11.07
C ASN A 103 8.86 -11.14 9.56
N ARG A 104 8.33 -10.09 8.91
CA ARG A 104 8.46 -9.92 7.46
C ARG A 104 9.16 -8.61 7.12
N ASP A 105 9.82 -8.62 5.99
CA ASP A 105 10.30 -7.43 5.31
C ASP A 105 9.85 -7.39 3.85
N VAL A 106 9.85 -6.20 3.27
CA VAL A 106 9.54 -5.98 1.86
C VAL A 106 10.42 -4.85 1.32
N ILE A 107 10.78 -4.97 0.05
CA ILE A 107 11.35 -3.88 -0.74
C ILE A 107 10.34 -3.55 -1.81
N THR A 108 9.97 -2.29 -1.92
CA THR A 108 8.97 -1.84 -2.88
C THR A 108 9.49 -0.69 -3.72
N LEU A 109 9.12 -0.69 -4.99
CA LEU A 109 9.10 0.55 -5.78
C LEU A 109 7.76 1.20 -5.50
N ARG A 110 7.78 2.44 -4.99
CA ARG A 110 6.59 3.25 -4.75
C ARG A 110 6.57 4.41 -5.75
N SER A 111 5.39 4.74 -6.25
CA SER A 111 5.16 5.87 -7.14
C SER A 111 3.86 6.57 -6.76
N TRP A 112 3.83 7.89 -6.93
CA TRP A 112 2.67 8.70 -6.59
C TRP A 112 2.29 9.68 -7.70
N LEU A 113 1.01 10.04 -7.72
CA LEU A 113 0.44 10.97 -8.69
C LEU A 113 -0.66 11.82 -8.03
N PRO A 114 -0.41 13.13 -7.83
CA PRO A 114 -1.46 14.10 -7.52
C PRO A 114 -2.35 14.34 -8.74
N MET A 115 -3.67 14.44 -8.54
CA MET A 115 -4.68 14.59 -9.59
C MET A 115 -5.72 15.64 -9.16
N GLY A 116 -5.32 16.91 -9.06
CA GLY A 116 -6.18 17.95 -8.52
C GLY A 116 -6.37 17.78 -7.01
N SER A 117 -7.60 17.50 -6.57
CA SER A 117 -7.92 17.23 -5.16
C SER A 117 -7.64 15.80 -4.72
N ASP A 118 -7.40 14.90 -5.67
CA ASP A 118 -7.20 13.47 -5.43
C ASP A 118 -5.71 13.10 -5.47
N TYR A 119 -5.35 12.01 -4.82
CA TYR A 119 -3.99 11.50 -4.81
C TYR A 119 -3.98 9.98 -5.00
N ILE A 120 -3.00 9.47 -5.74
CA ILE A 120 -2.72 8.04 -5.82
C ILE A 120 -1.30 7.78 -5.34
N ILE A 121 -1.14 6.73 -4.53
CA ILE A 121 0.15 6.15 -4.15
C ILE A 121 0.05 4.66 -4.46
N MET A 122 0.96 4.13 -5.28
CA MET A 122 1.02 2.69 -5.57
C MET A 122 2.41 2.16 -5.30
N ASN A 123 2.48 0.89 -4.96
CA ASN A 123 3.74 0.19 -4.87
C ASN A 123 3.60 -1.29 -5.25
N TYR A 124 4.73 -1.86 -5.64
CA TYR A 124 4.90 -3.28 -5.86
C TYR A 124 6.33 -3.68 -5.50
N SER A 125 6.54 -4.96 -5.21
CA SER A 125 7.85 -5.43 -4.78
C SER A 125 8.87 -5.45 -5.90
N VAL A 126 10.09 -5.03 -5.57
CA VAL A 126 11.27 -5.11 -6.44
C VAL A 126 12.42 -5.80 -5.72
N LYS A 127 13.41 -6.27 -6.47
CA LYS A 127 14.66 -6.79 -5.92
C LYS A 127 15.72 -5.70 -5.95
N HIS A 128 16.39 -5.47 -4.82
CA HIS A 128 17.54 -4.57 -4.76
C HIS A 128 18.81 -5.35 -4.36
N PRO A 129 19.90 -5.33 -5.16
CA PRO A 129 21.08 -6.16 -4.92
C PRO A 129 21.72 -5.99 -3.55
N LYS A 130 21.71 -4.77 -3.00
CA LYS A 130 22.27 -4.45 -1.67
C LYS A 130 21.37 -4.86 -0.49
N TYR A 131 20.13 -5.28 -0.74
CA TYR A 131 19.17 -5.66 0.30
C TYR A 131 18.58 -7.07 0.02
N PRO A 132 19.42 -8.12 0.05
CA PRO A 132 18.96 -9.49 -0.13
C PRO A 132 18.04 -9.94 1.02
N PRO A 133 17.32 -11.07 0.88
CA PRO A 133 16.53 -11.64 1.98
C PRO A 133 17.39 -11.90 3.22
N ARG A 134 16.85 -11.57 4.39
CA ARG A 134 17.50 -11.77 5.69
C ARG A 134 17.10 -13.12 6.30
N LYS A 135 17.96 -13.74 7.11
CA LYS A 135 17.71 -15.06 7.73
C LYS A 135 16.66 -15.02 8.86
N ASP A 136 16.59 -13.89 9.56
CA ASP A 136 15.70 -13.62 10.69
C ASP A 136 14.28 -13.19 10.28
N MET A 137 14.06 -12.94 8.99
CA MET A 137 12.79 -12.45 8.46
C MET A 137 12.35 -13.28 7.24
N VAL A 138 11.07 -13.16 6.90
CA VAL A 138 10.51 -13.69 5.65
C VAL A 138 10.33 -12.53 4.67
N ARG A 139 10.99 -12.59 3.51
CA ARG A 139 10.80 -11.61 2.43
C ARG A 139 9.40 -11.76 1.84
N ALA A 140 8.52 -10.82 2.16
CA ALA A 140 7.19 -10.73 1.56
C ALA A 140 7.25 -10.14 0.14
N VAL A 141 6.18 -10.36 -0.62
CA VAL A 141 6.01 -9.85 -1.98
C VAL A 141 4.70 -9.07 -2.04
N SER A 142 4.80 -7.76 -2.22
CA SER A 142 3.70 -6.87 -2.60
C SER A 142 3.47 -7.02 -4.10
N ILE A 143 2.41 -7.73 -4.51
CA ILE A 143 2.08 -7.87 -5.94
C ILE A 143 1.61 -6.51 -6.49
N GLN A 144 0.66 -5.88 -5.79
CA GLN A 144 0.22 -4.52 -6.02
C GLN A 144 -0.47 -4.06 -4.73
N THR A 145 -0.03 -2.95 -4.16
CA THR A 145 -0.73 -2.27 -3.06
C THR A 145 -0.71 -0.77 -3.29
N GLY A 146 -1.61 -0.04 -2.65
CA GLY A 146 -1.68 1.40 -2.84
C GLY A 146 -2.88 2.04 -2.17
N TYR A 147 -3.01 3.33 -2.39
CA TYR A 147 -4.02 4.20 -1.82
C TYR A 147 -4.57 5.12 -2.92
N LEU A 148 -5.90 5.23 -2.99
CA LEU A 148 -6.59 6.32 -3.66
C LEU A 148 -7.18 7.19 -2.55
N ILE A 149 -6.77 8.46 -2.50
CA ILE A 149 -7.27 9.47 -1.56
C ILE A 149 -8.11 10.44 -2.38
N GLN A 150 -9.37 10.63 -2.01
CA GLN A 150 -10.28 11.52 -2.73
C GLN A 150 -10.60 12.73 -1.86
N GLY A 151 -10.32 13.92 -2.37
CA GLY A 151 -10.70 15.16 -1.70
C GLY A 151 -12.20 15.39 -1.87
N THR A 152 -12.93 15.48 -0.76
CA THR A 152 -14.39 15.73 -0.72
C THR A 152 -14.69 17.13 -0.22
#